data_AF-A0A0G4L5B5-F1
#
_entry.id   AF-A0A0G4L5B5-F1
#
_cell.length_a   1.000
_cell.length_b   1.000
_cell.length_c   1.000
_cell.angle_alpha   90.00
_cell.angle_beta   90.00
_cell.angle_gamma   90.00
#
_symmetry.space_group_name_H-M   'P 1'
#
loop_
_entity.id
_entity.type
_entity.pdbx_description
1 polymer ?
#
loop_
_entity_poly.entity_id
_entity_poly.type
_entity_poly.pdbx_seq_one_letter_code
_entity_poly.pdbx_strand_id
1 'polypeptide(L)'
;MASALPGFPRTVFTILEPLSLVAGFLGVVVNPDKFVADQIIQQNPLLPSDNGRMVTLQLGNLYLLLAMIGVAVLSSTSEIRV
;
A
#
# COMPACT_ATOMS: atom_id res chain seq x y z
N MET A 1 13.98 -7.92 13.08
CA MET A 1 12.83 -7.85 14.02
C MET A 1 11.68 -8.77 13.61
N ALA A 2 11.51 -9.08 12.32
CA ALA A 2 10.43 -9.96 11.82
C ALA A 2 10.22 -11.29 12.59
N SER A 3 11.29 -11.93 13.04
CA SER A 3 11.24 -13.20 13.82
C SER A 3 10.86 -13.02 15.29
N ALA A 4 10.93 -11.78 15.82
CA ALA A 4 10.61 -11.46 17.21
C ALA A 4 9.12 -11.13 17.40
N LEU A 5 8.38 -10.90 16.31
CA LEU A 5 6.95 -10.67 16.36
C LEU A 5 6.21 -11.99 16.71
N PRO A 6 5.17 -11.94 17.57
CA PRO A 6 4.26 -13.06 17.77
C PRO A 6 3.66 -13.55 16.43
N GLY A 7 3.22 -14.81 16.37
CA GLY A 7 2.83 -15.45 15.10
C GLY A 7 1.79 -14.70 14.28
N PHE A 8 0.76 -14.13 14.93
CA PHE A 8 -0.26 -13.33 14.27
C PHE A 8 0.29 -12.01 13.67
N PRO A 9 0.86 -11.07 14.45
CA PRO A 9 1.38 -9.82 13.90
C PRO A 9 2.52 -10.05 12.90
N ARG A 10 3.34 -11.10 13.09
CA ARG A 10 4.34 -11.49 12.08
C ARG A 10 3.67 -11.76 10.73
N THR A 11 2.65 -12.62 10.71
CA THR A 11 1.96 -12.98 9.45
C THR A 11 1.33 -11.76 8.78
N VAL A 12 0.73 -10.85 9.57
CA VAL A 12 0.13 -9.62 9.04
C VAL A 12 1.20 -8.70 8.45
N PHE A 13 2.20 -8.31 9.22
CA PHE A 13 3.17 -7.29 8.81
C PHE A 13 4.26 -7.79 7.85
N THR A 14 4.60 -9.08 7.87
CA THR A 14 5.66 -9.61 6.99
C THR A 14 5.14 -10.21 5.70
N ILE A 15 3.85 -10.52 5.60
CA ILE A 15 3.25 -11.20 4.43
C ILE A 15 2.03 -10.43 3.91
N LEU A 16 0.98 -10.30 4.73
CA LEU A 16 -0.30 -9.76 4.24
C LEU A 16 -0.21 -8.28 3.86
N GLU A 17 0.43 -7.46 4.69
CA GLU A 17 0.60 -6.02 4.44
C GLU A 17 1.48 -5.73 3.23
N PRO A 18 2.69 -6.30 3.07
CA PRO A 18 3.49 -6.08 1.86
C PRO A 18 2.75 -6.50 0.59
N LEU A 19 2.03 -7.63 0.62
CA LEU A 19 1.23 -8.08 -0.53
C LEU A 19 0.05 -7.14 -0.82
N SER A 20 -0.65 -6.64 0.20
CA SER A 20 -1.77 -5.73 0.00
C SER A 20 -1.31 -4.37 -0.54
N LEU A 21 -0.16 -3.88 -0.09
CA LEU A 21 0.45 -2.64 -0.59
C LEU A 21 0.92 -2.79 -2.04
N VAL A 22 1.55 -3.93 -2.39
CA VAL A 22 1.91 -4.22 -3.79
C VAL A 22 0.67 -4.34 -4.67
N ALA A 23 -0.39 -4.99 -4.19
CA ALA A 23 -1.66 -5.06 -4.91
C ALA A 23 -2.30 -3.68 -5.11
N GLY A 24 -2.25 -2.81 -4.10
CA GLY A 24 -2.72 -1.42 -4.19
C GLY A 24 -1.94 -0.61 -5.24
N PHE A 25 -0.61 -0.74 -5.27
CA PHE A 25 0.23 -0.14 -6.32
C PHE A 25 -0.16 -0.63 -7.73
N LEU A 26 -0.29 -1.95 -7.90
CA LEU A 26 -0.68 -2.53 -9.19
C LEU A 26 -2.07 -2.07 -9.64
N GLY A 27 -3.03 -1.99 -8.72
CA GLY A 27 -4.38 -1.48 -9.01
C GLY A 27 -4.35 -0.05 -9.55
N VAL A 28 -3.58 0.82 -8.92
CA VAL A 28 -3.39 2.22 -9.36
C VAL A 28 -2.70 2.31 -10.71
N VAL A 29 -1.62 1.55 -10.93
CA VAL A 29 -0.81 1.66 -12.15
C VAL A 29 -1.53 1.10 -13.38
N VAL A 30 -2.32 0.03 -13.22
CA VAL A 30 -3.05 -0.58 -14.34
C VAL A 30 -4.22 0.29 -14.80
N ASN A 31 -4.99 0.84 -13.87
CA ASN A 31 -6.11 1.71 -14.21
C ASN A 31 -6.40 2.73 -13.09
N PRO A 32 -5.72 3.89 -13.10
CA PRO A 32 -5.85 4.88 -12.03
C PRO A 32 -7.25 5.48 -11.96
N ASP A 33 -7.90 5.63 -13.12
CA ASP A 33 -9.21 6.29 -13.21
C ASP A 33 -10.30 5.41 -12.60
N LYS A 34 -10.28 4.11 -12.93
CA LYS A 34 -11.16 3.12 -12.30
C LYS A 34 -10.84 2.96 -10.81
N PHE A 35 -9.57 2.91 -10.44
CA PHE A 35 -9.15 2.75 -9.05
C PHE A 35 -9.72 3.85 -8.15
N VAL A 36 -9.67 5.11 -8.59
CA VAL A 36 -10.27 6.23 -7.83
C VAL A 36 -11.80 6.17 -7.85
N ALA A 37 -12.41 5.80 -8.98
CA ALA A 37 -13.86 5.68 -9.07
C ALA A 37 -14.42 4.61 -8.11
N ASP A 38 -13.74 3.48 -7.97
CA ASP A 38 -14.12 2.38 -7.06
C ASP A 38 -14.01 2.78 -5.58
N GLN A 39 -13.25 3.84 -5.23
CA GLN A 39 -13.14 4.35 -3.86
C GLN A 39 -14.27 5.32 -3.47
N ILE A 40 -15.04 5.81 -4.43
CA ILE A 40 -16.06 6.83 -4.21
C ILE A 40 -17.43 6.18 -4.34
N ILE A 41 -18.20 6.16 -3.24
CA ILE A 41 -19.61 5.74 -3.27
C ILE A 41 -20.44 6.89 -3.84
N GLN A 42 -20.48 7.01 -5.16
CA GLN A 42 -21.33 7.97 -5.89
C GLN A 42 -22.17 7.26 -6.94
N GLN A 43 -23.43 7.70 -7.08
CA GLN A 43 -24.36 7.15 -8.08
C GLN A 43 -23.95 7.46 -9.52
N ASN A 44 -23.11 8.48 -9.74
CA ASN A 44 -22.63 8.86 -11.07
C ASN A 44 -21.13 9.20 -10.97
N PRO A 45 -20.22 8.30 -11.39
CA PRO A 45 -18.79 8.54 -11.28
C PRO A 45 -18.39 9.74 -12.15
N LEU A 46 -17.81 10.76 -11.52
CA LEU A 46 -17.21 11.88 -12.23
C LEU A 46 -15.88 11.42 -12.84
N LEU A 47 -15.63 11.78 -14.10
CA LEU A 47 -14.31 11.54 -14.69
C LEU A 47 -13.25 12.27 -13.84
N PRO A 48 -12.17 11.60 -13.42
CA PRO A 48 -11.08 12.25 -12.70
C PRO A 48 -10.50 13.40 -13.52
N SER A 49 -10.29 14.56 -12.89
CA SER A 49 -9.47 15.62 -13.49
C SER A 49 -8.02 15.16 -13.64
N ASP A 50 -7.25 15.79 -14.52
CA ASP A 50 -5.82 15.48 -14.69
C ASP A 50 -5.04 15.58 -13.37
N ASN A 51 -5.39 16.55 -12.53
CA ASN A 51 -4.83 16.68 -11.18
C ASN A 51 -5.22 15.51 -10.28
N GLY A 52 -6.48 15.06 -10.34
CA GLY A 52 -6.95 13.88 -9.62
C GLY A 52 -6.17 12.63 -10.02
N ARG A 53 -5.99 12.42 -11.33
CA ARG A 53 -5.21 11.30 -11.88
C ARG A 53 -3.75 11.34 -11.43
N MET A 54 -3.14 12.52 -11.39
CA MET A 54 -1.78 12.71 -10.90
C MET A 54 -1.65 12.32 -9.41
N VAL A 55 -2.60 12.75 -8.57
CA VAL A 55 -2.64 12.36 -7.14
C VAL A 55 -2.83 10.85 -6.99
N THR A 56 -3.69 10.23 -7.80
CA THR A 56 -3.89 8.77 -7.78
C THR A 56 -2.60 8.02 -8.08
N LEU A 57 -1.83 8.46 -9.09
CA LEU A 57 -0.53 7.85 -9.41
C LEU A 57 0.49 8.04 -8.26
N GLN A 58 0.49 9.20 -7.60
CA GLN A 58 1.32 9.43 -6.42
C GLN A 58 0.93 8.51 -5.25
N LEU A 59 -0.37 8.25 -5.07
CA LEU A 59 -0.86 7.27 -4.08
C LEU A 59 -0.34 5.86 -4.38
N GLY A 60 -0.28 5.46 -5.66
CA GLY A 60 0.36 4.21 -6.07
C GLY A 60 1.82 4.14 -5.63
N ASN A 61 2.61 5.18 -5.94
CA ASN A 61 4.01 5.26 -5.52
C ASN A 61 4.16 5.17 -4.00
N LEU A 62 3.24 5.78 -3.25
CA LEU A 62 3.21 5.72 -1.79
C LEU A 62 2.97 4.29 -1.29
N TYR A 63 2.03 3.54 -1.87
CA TYR A 63 1.83 2.13 -1.51
C TYR A 63 3.09 1.29 -1.68
N LEU A 64 3.77 1.42 -2.82
CA LEU A 64 5.02 0.68 -3.07
C LEU A 64 6.12 1.09 -2.10
N LEU A 65 6.27 2.40 -1.84
CA LEU A 65 7.27 2.92 -0.92
C LEU A 65 7.04 2.43 0.51
N LEU A 66 5.78 2.41 0.99
CA LEU A 66 5.43 1.84 2.28
C LEU A 66 5.74 0.33 2.36
N ALA A 67 5.50 -0.42 1.28
CA ALA A 67 5.85 -1.84 1.24
C ALA A 67 7.36 -2.06 1.40
N MET A 68 8.17 -1.26 0.70
CA MET A 68 9.63 -1.30 0.80
C MET A 68 10.10 -0.90 2.20
N ILE A 69 9.53 0.15 2.80
CA ILE A 69 9.86 0.59 4.15
C ILE A 69 9.52 -0.50 5.17
N GLY A 70 8.32 -1.09 5.13
CA GLY A 70 7.90 -2.14 6.05
C GLY A 70 8.85 -3.34 6.00
N VAL A 71 9.18 -3.81 4.80
CA VAL A 71 10.17 -4.89 4.60
C VAL A 71 11.55 -4.49 5.09
N ALA A 72 12.02 -3.29 4.76
CA ALA A 72 13.34 -2.79 5.17
C ALA A 72 13.44 -2.68 6.68
N VAL A 73 12.44 -2.10 7.36
CA VAL A 73 12.43 -1.97 8.82
C VAL A 73 12.41 -3.35 9.49
N LEU A 74 11.52 -4.25 9.07
CA LEU A 74 11.39 -5.57 9.68
C LEU A 74 12.63 -6.46 9.49
N SER A 75 13.33 -6.30 8.36
CA SER A 75 14.53 -7.06 8.00
C SER A 75 15.84 -6.45 8.53
N SER A 76 15.96 -5.12 8.59
CA SER A 76 17.22 -4.45 8.97
C SER A 76 17.31 -4.09 10.46
N THR A 77 16.17 -3.92 11.15
CA THR A 77 16.19 -3.53 12.57
C THR A 77 16.29 -4.76 13.48
N SER A 78 17.16 -4.67 14.49
CA SER A 78 17.42 -5.74 15.46
C SER A 78 17.04 -5.36 16.89
N GLU A 79 16.51 -4.15 17.10
CA GLU A 79 16.17 -3.68 18.44
C GLU A 79 14.91 -4.38 18.97
N ILE A 80 15.14 -5.43 19.75
CA ILE A 80 14.21 -5.90 20.78
C ILE A 80 14.62 -5.19 22.07
N ARG A 81 14.44 -3.87 22.16
CA ARG A 81 14.66 -3.11 23.40
C ARG A 81 13.61 -1.99 23.40
N VAL A 82 12.76 -1.83 24.42
CA VAL A 82 12.89 -2.04 25.87
C VAL A 82 11.68 -2.77 26.42
#